data_AF-A0AAV1ZB73-F1
#
_entry.id   AF-A0AAV1ZB73-F1
#
_cell.length_a   1.000
_cell.length_b   1.000
_cell.length_c   1.000
_cell.angle_alpha   90.00
_cell.angle_beta   90.00
_cell.angle_gamma   90.00
#
_symmetry.space_group_name_H-M   'P 1'
#
loop_
_entity.id
_entity.type
_entity.pdbx_description
1 polymer ?
#
loop_
_entity_poly.entity_id
_entity_poly.type
_entity_poly.pdbx_seq_one_letter_code
_entity_poly.pdbx_strand_id
1 'polypeptide(L)'
;MAFLGRSKKVDLQCLAEELGETVTKDMKVVDLKKKILGSTEYEEEFVKELLERIVNEREEEIKRQNELERDQVLVLIPDSTNKLYARWIGPVEVVRRVKPNSYYLRMPEGNLRFLHVNKMREYKARIQTVGVVYDTDEEFGEIYETPKLSIAERNDEALERVNGEYLTEIQQKQLKDLLYRYKTLFSGRIKRAKVGEHVISENSQCRKLFDEQTHLILEKFYTTTIRIVLRMGLFPKKGKKFPRQIPKPTGPYNVGCTDIMTGYSADGVFMRLFYPALPTKNARSPEWLPHESYLTGYGMFFKMWPPLFCKSYPKFVGDIHTPAAWDAPPLRLPGHRFPVIIFSHGLGGCRTTYTTFCLEFASQGFIVAAVEHRDYSACMSFYFECQETPVPSEYPESEIRDVAKHLVKKWMLFQKVKSGKGEYAIRNQQVHQRAKECIDTLDLLNTLHDGKPIENVMDTSQLQLSSFHNLLDLEKVAIAGHSFGGATVITTMAKDRRFKIGLGLDTWMLPLKEEMSIFQKVNQPMLFINMEKFQTKENLRVMKKMESSEIQRLIITLKGTVHLNQTDVPFLCDKTMRKLFGAHSKLDRFTAMNLTTKLSNVFLSKHLEMPPNVKHSDFIQQYRGVLKEGITCV
;
A
#
# COMPACT_ATOMS: atom_id res chain seq x y z
N MET A 1 -11.41 -45.61 -13.13
CA MET A 1 -10.38 -46.19 -12.24
C MET A 1 -9.00 -46.50 -12.87
N ALA A 2 -8.90 -46.88 -14.15
CA ALA A 2 -7.61 -47.22 -14.79
C ALA A 2 -6.61 -46.04 -14.92
N PHE A 3 -7.09 -44.79 -14.82
CA PHE A 3 -6.29 -43.58 -15.02
C PHE A 3 -5.28 -43.34 -13.88
N LEU A 4 -5.65 -43.59 -12.62
CA LEU A 4 -4.70 -43.58 -11.48
C LEU A 4 -3.59 -44.63 -11.63
N GLY A 5 -3.85 -45.68 -12.41
CA GLY A 5 -2.90 -46.75 -12.73
C GLY A 5 -1.62 -46.26 -13.40
N ARG A 6 -1.72 -45.21 -14.23
CA ARG A 6 -0.65 -44.72 -15.10
C ARG A 6 0.05 -43.47 -14.57
N SER A 7 -0.42 -42.89 -13.46
CA SER A 7 0.08 -41.64 -12.91
C SER A 7 1.32 -41.84 -12.03
N LYS A 8 2.23 -40.86 -12.00
CA LYS A 8 3.45 -40.94 -11.20
C LYS A 8 3.13 -40.79 -9.72
N LYS A 9 3.98 -41.35 -8.86
CA LYS A 9 3.84 -41.27 -7.39
C LYS A 9 3.66 -39.81 -6.92
N VAL A 10 4.43 -38.89 -7.48
CA VAL A 10 4.39 -37.46 -7.14
C VAL A 10 3.05 -36.81 -7.51
N ASP A 11 2.47 -37.18 -8.65
CA ASP A 11 1.18 -36.65 -9.11
C ASP A 11 0.05 -37.13 -8.20
N LEU A 12 0.15 -38.38 -7.73
CA LEU A 12 -0.79 -38.96 -6.78
C LEU A 12 -0.65 -38.39 -5.36
N GLN A 13 0.53 -37.91 -4.98
CA GLN A 13 0.74 -37.22 -3.71
C GLN A 13 0.06 -35.85 -3.72
N CYS A 14 0.30 -35.05 -4.76
CA CYS A 14 -0.38 -33.75 -4.93
C CYS A 14 -1.89 -33.92 -5.03
N LEU A 15 -2.37 -34.93 -5.78
CA LEU A 15 -3.80 -35.19 -5.91
C LEU A 15 -4.46 -35.53 -4.56
N ALA A 16 -3.80 -36.34 -3.73
CA ALA A 16 -4.30 -36.66 -2.41
C ALA A 16 -4.32 -35.42 -1.49
N GLU A 17 -3.29 -34.57 -1.53
CA GLU A 17 -3.27 -33.31 -0.79
C GLU A 17 -4.37 -32.33 -1.23
N GLU A 18 -4.63 -32.21 -2.54
CA GLU A 18 -5.71 -31.35 -3.07
C GLU A 18 -7.11 -31.86 -2.70
N LEU A 19 -7.27 -33.17 -2.50
CA LEU A 19 -8.50 -33.79 -1.98
C LEU A 19 -8.61 -33.72 -0.44
N GLY A 20 -7.72 -32.98 0.23
CA GLY A 20 -7.73 -32.78 1.67
C GLY A 20 -7.20 -33.98 2.47
N GLU A 21 -6.59 -34.96 1.82
CA GLU A 21 -6.01 -36.13 2.49
C GLU A 21 -4.61 -35.83 3.03
N THR A 22 -4.33 -36.37 4.21
CA THR A 22 -2.97 -36.31 4.79
C THR A 22 -2.04 -37.26 4.05
N VAL A 23 -0.95 -36.71 3.50
CA VAL A 23 0.08 -37.43 2.74
C VAL A 23 1.44 -37.30 3.41
N THR A 24 2.19 -38.41 3.50
CA THR A 24 3.60 -38.41 3.91
C THR A 24 4.50 -38.82 2.75
N LYS A 25 5.77 -38.37 2.76
CA LYS A 25 6.72 -38.59 1.65
C LYS A 25 6.99 -40.08 1.37
N ASP A 26 6.86 -40.93 2.38
CA ASP A 26 7.22 -42.35 2.32
C ASP A 26 6.06 -43.27 1.90
N MET A 27 4.84 -42.75 1.76
CA MET A 27 3.66 -43.54 1.39
C MET A 27 3.85 -44.28 0.07
N LYS A 28 3.39 -45.53 -0.03
CA LYS A 28 3.45 -46.28 -1.31
C LYS A 28 2.32 -45.82 -2.23
N VAL A 29 2.52 -46.00 -3.54
CA VAL A 29 1.51 -45.66 -4.58
C VAL A 29 0.17 -46.36 -4.32
N VAL A 30 0.19 -47.58 -3.78
CA VAL A 30 -1.01 -48.33 -3.43
C VAL A 30 -1.80 -47.66 -2.30
N ASP A 31 -1.11 -47.11 -1.30
CA ASP A 31 -1.73 -46.44 -0.15
C ASP A 31 -2.31 -45.08 -0.54
N LEU A 32 -1.60 -44.35 -1.41
CA LEU A 32 -2.09 -43.09 -1.99
C LEU A 32 -3.38 -43.30 -2.78
N LYS A 33 -3.44 -44.35 -3.61
CA LYS A 33 -4.65 -44.70 -4.36
C LYS A 33 -5.82 -45.03 -3.45
N LYS A 34 -5.58 -45.77 -2.37
CA LYS A 34 -6.62 -46.09 -1.38
C LYS A 34 -7.17 -44.85 -0.69
N LYS A 35 -6.31 -43.88 -0.35
CA LYS A 35 -6.74 -42.59 0.22
C LYS A 35 -7.56 -41.76 -0.77
N ILE A 36 -7.09 -41.64 -2.02
CA ILE A 36 -7.82 -40.90 -3.06
C ILE A 36 -9.20 -41.51 -3.27
N LEU A 37 -9.29 -42.84 -3.41
CA LEU A 37 -10.57 -43.55 -3.61
C LEU A 37 -11.48 -43.55 -2.38
N GLY A 38 -10.91 -43.33 -1.19
CA GLY A 38 -11.64 -43.28 0.08
C GLY A 38 -12.00 -41.86 0.54
N SER A 39 -11.61 -40.82 -0.20
CA SER A 39 -11.89 -39.43 0.13
C SER A 39 -13.39 -39.14 0.03
N THR A 40 -13.91 -38.30 0.93
CA THR A 40 -15.31 -37.84 0.89
C THR A 40 -15.61 -36.94 -0.30
N GLU A 41 -14.57 -36.36 -0.91
CA GLU A 41 -14.64 -35.47 -2.08
C GLU A 41 -14.37 -36.24 -3.40
N TYR A 42 -14.39 -37.58 -3.36
CA TYR A 42 -14.12 -38.40 -4.54
C TYR A 42 -15.30 -38.40 -5.52
N GLU A 43 -15.13 -37.70 -6.63
CA GLU A 43 -15.96 -37.82 -7.83
C GLU A 43 -15.08 -38.13 -9.05
N GLU A 44 -15.39 -39.19 -9.80
CA GLU A 44 -14.47 -39.76 -10.79
C GLU A 44 -14.08 -38.77 -11.92
N GLU A 45 -15.01 -37.96 -12.41
CA GLU A 45 -14.73 -36.94 -13.44
C GLU A 45 -13.90 -35.78 -12.88
N PHE A 46 -14.27 -35.26 -11.71
CA PHE A 46 -13.54 -34.19 -11.03
C PHE A 46 -12.09 -34.59 -10.72
N VAL A 47 -11.89 -35.78 -10.16
CA VAL A 47 -10.56 -36.30 -9.80
C VAL A 47 -9.69 -36.52 -11.05
N LYS A 48 -10.31 -36.89 -12.18
CA LYS A 48 -9.61 -37.06 -13.45
C LYS A 48 -9.15 -35.72 -14.03
N GLU A 49 -10.01 -34.70 -14.05
CA GLU A 49 -9.63 -33.34 -14.47
C GLU A 49 -8.54 -32.74 -13.57
N LEU A 50 -8.67 -32.94 -12.26
CA LEU A 50 -7.70 -32.46 -11.28
C LEU A 50 -6.32 -33.08 -11.51
N LEU A 51 -6.29 -34.39 -11.76
CA LEU A 51 -5.05 -35.11 -12.05
C LEU A 51 -4.44 -34.68 -13.40
N GLU A 52 -5.25 -34.46 -14.43
CA GLU A 52 -4.77 -33.94 -15.72
C GLU A 52 -4.15 -32.54 -15.58
N ARG A 53 -4.75 -31.67 -14.75
CA ARG A 53 -4.17 -30.36 -14.43
C ARG A 53 -2.82 -30.48 -13.72
N ILE A 54 -2.71 -31.31 -12.69
CA ILE A 54 -1.47 -31.55 -11.94
C ILE A 54 -0.36 -32.07 -12.86
N VAL A 55 -0.69 -33.02 -13.75
CA VAL A 55 0.27 -33.58 -14.71
C VAL A 55 0.75 -32.51 -15.70
N ASN A 56 -0.17 -31.71 -16.26
CA ASN A 56 0.17 -30.64 -17.19
C ASN A 56 1.07 -29.57 -16.56
N GLU A 57 0.75 -29.12 -15.34
CA GLU A 57 1.58 -28.15 -14.62
C GLU A 57 2.99 -28.69 -14.35
N ARG A 58 3.12 -29.96 -13.96
CA ARG A 58 4.42 -30.60 -13.76
C ARG A 58 5.21 -30.69 -15.07
N GLU A 59 4.57 -31.05 -16.17
CA GLU A 59 5.23 -31.18 -17.47
C GLU A 59 5.66 -29.83 -18.04
N GLU A 60 4.85 -28.78 -17.88
CA GLU A 60 5.25 -27.41 -18.19
C GLU A 60 6.43 -26.93 -17.33
N GLU A 61 6.42 -27.26 -16.04
CA GLU A 61 7.51 -26.88 -15.13
C GLU A 61 8.83 -27.56 -15.51
N ILE A 62 8.78 -28.85 -15.85
CA ILE A 62 9.95 -29.60 -16.33
C ILE A 62 10.40 -29.08 -17.69
N LYS A 63 9.47 -28.74 -18.59
CA LYS A 63 9.80 -28.13 -19.88
C LYS A 63 10.50 -26.78 -19.70
N ARG A 64 9.97 -25.91 -18.83
CA ARG A 64 10.61 -24.64 -18.45
C ARG A 64 11.99 -24.84 -17.81
N GLN A 65 12.16 -25.87 -16.99
CA GLN A 65 13.44 -26.20 -16.35
C GLN A 65 14.48 -26.70 -17.36
N ASN A 66 14.07 -27.57 -18.29
CA ASN A 66 14.95 -28.13 -19.32
C ASN A 66 15.33 -27.10 -20.40
N GLU A 67 14.44 -26.14 -20.69
CA GLU A 67 14.74 -25.02 -21.59
C GLU A 67 15.83 -24.10 -20.99
N LEU A 68 15.82 -23.85 -19.67
CA LEU A 68 16.77 -22.94 -19.01
C LEU A 68 18.16 -23.52 -18.72
N GLU A 69 18.33 -24.84 -18.62
CA GLU A 69 19.62 -25.48 -18.30
C GLU A 69 20.56 -25.62 -19.51
N ARG A 70 20.14 -25.25 -20.72
CA ARG A 70 20.97 -25.30 -21.94
C ARG A 70 21.25 -23.94 -22.57
N ASP A 71 20.81 -22.86 -21.95
CA ASP A 71 20.71 -21.55 -22.60
C ASP A 71 21.77 -20.54 -22.15
N GLN A 72 22.21 -19.74 -23.13
CA GLN A 72 22.89 -18.49 -22.88
C GLN A 72 21.86 -17.45 -22.38
N VAL A 73 22.25 -16.64 -21.40
CA VAL A 73 21.39 -15.61 -20.81
C VAL A 73 22.06 -14.24 -20.80
N LEU A 74 21.25 -13.19 -20.75
CA LEU A 74 21.65 -11.84 -20.39
C LEU A 74 21.51 -11.65 -18.88
N VAL A 75 22.52 -11.09 -18.23
CA VAL A 75 22.52 -10.81 -16.78
C VAL A 75 22.58 -9.31 -16.51
N LEU A 76 21.82 -8.86 -15.50
CA LEU A 76 21.83 -7.46 -15.06
C LEU A 76 22.81 -7.30 -13.89
N ILE A 77 23.96 -6.66 -14.14
CA ILE A 77 24.96 -6.39 -13.11
C ILE A 77 25.35 -4.90 -13.05
N PRO A 78 25.76 -4.38 -11.87
CA PRO A 78 26.27 -3.02 -11.73
C PRO A 78 27.52 -2.79 -12.59
N ASP A 79 27.63 -1.61 -13.18
CA ASP A 79 28.82 -1.17 -13.90
C ASP A 79 29.97 -0.95 -12.90
N SER A 80 31.18 -1.41 -13.25
CA SER A 80 32.37 -1.30 -12.41
C SER A 80 32.80 0.17 -12.20
N THR A 81 32.44 1.07 -13.11
CA THR A 81 32.79 2.49 -13.03
C THR A 81 31.76 3.34 -12.26
N ASN A 82 30.52 2.88 -12.14
CA ASN A 82 29.49 3.57 -11.37
C ASN A 82 28.46 2.59 -10.80
N LYS A 83 28.54 2.34 -9.49
CA LYS A 83 27.68 1.39 -8.76
C LYS A 83 26.18 1.72 -8.81
N LEU A 84 25.78 2.91 -9.28
CA LEU A 84 24.39 3.32 -9.45
C LEU A 84 23.79 2.94 -10.81
N TYR A 85 24.61 2.52 -11.78
CA TYR A 85 24.15 2.09 -13.10
C TYR A 85 24.29 0.57 -13.23
N ALA A 86 23.18 -0.11 -13.56
CA ALA A 86 23.19 -1.54 -13.90
C ALA A 86 22.95 -1.71 -15.40
N ARG A 87 23.71 -2.60 -16.04
CA ARG A 87 23.61 -2.89 -17.48
C ARG A 87 23.37 -4.37 -17.73
N TRP A 88 22.65 -4.68 -18.81
CA TRP A 88 22.49 -6.05 -19.29
C TRP A 88 23.77 -6.47 -20.00
N ILE A 89 24.33 -7.61 -19.60
CA ILE A 89 25.58 -8.17 -20.13
C ILE A 89 25.32 -9.61 -20.56
N GLY A 90 25.83 -10.01 -21.71
CA GLY A 90 25.86 -11.40 -22.15
C GLY A 90 26.35 -11.51 -23.59
N PRO A 91 26.39 -12.72 -24.17
CA PRO A 91 25.86 -13.97 -23.60
C PRO A 91 26.64 -14.46 -22.37
N VAL A 92 25.93 -15.01 -21.38
CA VAL A 92 26.48 -15.63 -20.17
C VAL A 92 25.97 -17.07 -20.10
N GLU A 93 26.85 -18.02 -19.78
CA GLU A 93 26.50 -19.44 -19.73
C GLU A 93 25.90 -19.82 -18.36
N VAL A 94 24.74 -20.48 -18.36
CA VAL A 94 24.17 -21.08 -17.14
C VAL A 94 24.90 -22.39 -16.87
N VAL A 95 25.65 -22.46 -15.77
CA VAL A 95 26.47 -23.65 -15.46
C VAL A 95 25.67 -24.69 -14.69
N ARG A 96 24.97 -24.27 -13.64
CA ARG A 96 24.09 -25.16 -12.85
C ARG A 96 23.14 -24.37 -11.96
N ARG A 97 21.98 -24.94 -11.67
CA ARG A 97 21.07 -24.45 -10.63
C ARG A 97 21.55 -24.87 -9.24
N VAL A 98 21.47 -23.96 -8.27
CA VAL A 98 21.88 -24.20 -6.86
C VAL A 98 20.67 -24.23 -5.93
N LYS A 99 19.69 -23.35 -6.18
CA LYS A 99 18.44 -23.23 -5.43
C LYS A 99 17.30 -22.99 -6.43
N PRO A 100 16.02 -23.13 -6.03
CA PRO A 100 14.90 -22.99 -6.94
C PRO A 100 14.97 -21.75 -7.85
N ASN A 101 15.45 -20.61 -7.33
CA ASN A 101 15.55 -19.38 -8.12
C ASN A 101 16.98 -18.83 -8.22
N SER A 102 18.02 -19.66 -8.05
CA SER A 102 19.41 -19.19 -8.06
C SER A 102 20.35 -20.14 -8.77
N TYR A 103 21.23 -19.55 -9.59
CA TYR A 103 22.08 -20.24 -10.56
C TYR A 103 23.54 -19.80 -10.41
N TYR A 104 24.46 -20.73 -10.67
CA TYR A 104 25.85 -20.39 -10.98
C TYR A 104 25.95 -20.11 -12.48
N LEU A 105 26.49 -18.94 -12.81
CA LEU A 105 26.68 -18.46 -14.17
C LEU A 105 28.17 -18.25 -14.44
N ARG A 106 28.63 -18.65 -15.61
CA ARG A 106 30.00 -18.38 -16.06
C ARG A 106 29.99 -17.10 -16.89
N MET A 107 30.61 -16.06 -16.34
CA MET A 107 30.76 -14.76 -17.01
C MET A 107 31.72 -14.88 -18.22
N PRO A 108 31.65 -13.96 -19.20
CA PRO A 108 32.59 -13.94 -20.33
C PRO A 108 34.07 -13.87 -19.91
N GLU A 109 34.33 -13.30 -18.73
CA GLU A 109 35.65 -13.19 -18.11
C GLU A 109 36.14 -14.52 -17.47
N GLY A 110 35.36 -15.60 -17.57
CA GLY A 110 35.67 -16.92 -17.00
C GLY A 110 35.25 -17.12 -15.53
N ASN A 111 34.99 -16.03 -14.81
CA ASN A 111 34.59 -16.09 -13.40
C ASN A 111 33.17 -16.63 -13.21
N LEU A 112 32.98 -17.44 -12.17
CA LEU A 112 31.65 -17.93 -11.75
C LEU A 112 30.95 -16.89 -10.86
N ARG A 113 29.67 -16.62 -11.12
CA ARG A 113 28.82 -15.75 -10.28
C ARG A 113 27.55 -16.47 -9.87
N PHE A 114 27.16 -16.26 -8.61
CA PHE A 114 25.88 -16.71 -8.07
C PHE A 114 24.84 -15.60 -8.26
N LEU A 115 23.79 -15.87 -9.02
CA LEU A 115 22.74 -14.89 -9.35
C LEU A 115 21.34 -15.49 -9.23
N HIS A 116 20.39 -14.65 -8.82
CA HIS A 116 18.97 -14.99 -8.76
C HIS A 116 18.30 -14.77 -10.13
N VAL A 117 17.34 -15.60 -10.50
CA VAL A 117 16.66 -15.59 -11.82
C VAL A 117 16.11 -14.22 -12.24
N ASN A 118 15.62 -13.42 -11.27
CA ASN A 118 15.16 -12.03 -11.50
C ASN A 118 16.22 -11.07 -12.10
N LYS A 119 17.50 -11.45 -12.08
CA LYS A 119 18.60 -10.69 -12.71
C LYS A 119 19.03 -11.27 -14.06
N MET A 120 18.27 -12.22 -14.61
CA MET A 120 18.58 -12.94 -15.84
C MET A 120 17.46 -12.76 -16.87
N ARG A 121 17.79 -12.82 -18.15
CA ARG A 121 16.87 -12.87 -19.30
C ARG A 121 17.42 -13.82 -20.34
N GLU A 122 16.56 -14.42 -21.14
CA GLU A 122 16.95 -15.22 -22.30
C GLU A 122 17.83 -14.40 -23.26
N TYR A 123 18.95 -14.96 -23.72
CA TYR A 123 19.76 -14.37 -24.78
C TYR A 123 19.30 -14.90 -26.14
N LYS A 124 18.87 -14.00 -27.02
CA LYS A 124 18.53 -14.32 -28.41
C LYS A 124 19.67 -13.86 -29.31
N ALA A 125 20.41 -14.82 -29.86
CA ALA A 125 21.48 -14.52 -30.80
C ALA A 125 20.92 -13.80 -32.04
N ARG A 126 21.55 -12.68 -32.42
CA ARG A 126 21.31 -12.08 -33.73
C ARG A 126 22.12 -12.85 -34.75
N ILE A 127 21.46 -13.70 -35.53
CA ILE A 127 22.10 -14.40 -36.65
C ILE A 127 22.21 -13.41 -37.81
N GLN A 128 23.42 -12.93 -38.09
CA GLN A 128 23.77 -12.44 -39.42
C GLN A 128 24.44 -13.62 -40.12
N THR A 129 23.71 -14.32 -40.97
CA THR A 129 24.28 -15.44 -41.75
C THR A 129 25.25 -14.85 -42.76
N VAL A 130 26.54 -15.19 -42.64
CA VAL A 130 27.51 -15.06 -43.72
C VAL A 130 27.81 -16.49 -44.17
N GLY A 131 27.34 -16.87 -45.35
CA GLY A 131 27.72 -18.13 -45.97
C GLY A 131 29.11 -17.98 -46.59
N VAL A 132 30.04 -18.89 -46.25
CA VAL A 132 31.30 -19.06 -46.95
C VAL A 132 31.15 -20.33 -47.78
N VAL A 133 31.30 -20.21 -49.10
CA VAL A 133 31.25 -21.32 -50.06
C VAL A 133 32.68 -21.68 -50.42
N TYR A 134 33.03 -22.97 -50.37
CA TYR A 134 34.30 -23.49 -50.84
C TYR A 134 34.09 -24.12 -52.22
N ASP A 135 35.09 -24.03 -53.11
CA ASP A 135 35.01 -24.49 -54.52
C ASP A 135 34.74 -26.01 -54.70
N THR A 136 34.66 -26.79 -53.61
CA THR A 136 34.55 -28.26 -53.65
C THR A 136 33.18 -28.82 -53.29
N ASP A 137 32.19 -27.98 -52.95
CA ASP A 137 30.86 -28.45 -52.58
C ASP A 137 29.98 -28.57 -53.83
N GLU A 138 29.52 -29.78 -54.19
CA GLU A 138 28.69 -30.03 -55.38
C GLU A 138 27.17 -30.23 -55.07
N GLU A 139 26.77 -30.26 -53.79
CA GLU A 139 25.35 -30.29 -53.39
C GLU A 139 24.97 -29.01 -52.64
N PHE A 140 24.41 -28.04 -53.36
CA PHE A 140 23.80 -26.86 -52.77
C PHE A 140 22.28 -27.06 -52.70
N GLY A 141 21.70 -26.95 -51.49
CA GLY A 141 20.26 -26.73 -51.35
C GLY A 141 19.83 -25.39 -52.00
N GLU A 142 18.52 -25.16 -52.13
CA GLU A 142 18.02 -23.90 -52.69
C GLU A 142 18.54 -22.68 -51.91
N ILE A 143 19.40 -21.90 -52.57
CA ILE A 143 19.89 -20.62 -52.04
C ILE A 143 18.78 -19.60 -52.25
N TYR A 144 18.05 -19.29 -51.19
CA TYR A 144 17.14 -18.15 -51.18
C TYR A 144 17.98 -16.86 -51.20
N GLU A 145 17.99 -16.17 -52.34
CA GLU A 145 18.47 -14.79 -52.35
C GLU A 145 17.65 -14.00 -51.33
N THR A 146 18.35 -13.40 -50.36
CA THR A 146 17.73 -12.36 -49.54
C THR A 146 17.31 -11.27 -50.51
N PRO A 147 16.02 -10.89 -50.59
CA PRO A 147 15.63 -9.81 -51.47
C PRO A 147 16.49 -8.61 -51.07
N LYS A 148 17.29 -8.10 -52.01
CA LYS A 148 17.98 -6.83 -51.82
C LYS A 148 16.88 -5.80 -51.62
N LEU A 149 16.48 -5.57 -50.37
CA LEU A 149 15.83 -4.34 -49.97
C LEU A 149 16.90 -3.28 -50.20
N SER A 150 16.88 -2.71 -51.39
CA SER A 150 17.58 -1.50 -51.77
C SER A 150 17.12 -0.40 -50.81
N ILE A 151 17.80 -0.28 -49.67
CA ILE A 151 17.65 0.85 -48.74
C ILE A 151 17.74 2.18 -49.51
N ALA A 152 18.46 2.18 -50.64
CA ALA A 152 18.57 3.30 -51.56
C ALA A 152 17.25 3.73 -52.23
N GLU A 153 16.39 2.81 -52.70
CA GLU A 153 15.20 3.19 -53.48
C GLU A 153 14.06 3.73 -52.59
N ARG A 154 13.94 3.25 -51.35
CA ARG A 154 12.96 3.78 -50.38
C ARG A 154 13.32 5.16 -49.83
N ASN A 155 14.59 5.55 -49.89
CA ASN A 155 15.05 6.81 -49.31
C ASN A 155 14.89 7.98 -50.27
N ASP A 156 15.01 7.77 -51.59
CA ASP A 156 14.94 8.86 -52.56
C ASP A 156 13.53 9.54 -52.56
N GLU A 157 12.44 8.76 -52.51
CA GLU A 157 11.07 9.32 -52.33
C GLU A 157 10.86 10.03 -50.97
N ALA A 158 11.54 9.55 -49.92
CA ALA A 158 11.41 10.13 -48.58
C ALA A 158 12.17 11.46 -48.46
N LEU A 159 13.28 11.61 -49.19
CA LEU A 159 14.10 12.83 -49.27
C LEU A 159 13.41 13.91 -50.09
N GLU A 160 12.71 13.55 -51.18
CA GLU A 160 11.93 14.53 -51.97
C GLU A 160 10.78 15.17 -51.19
N ARG A 161 10.23 14.46 -50.20
CA ARG A 161 9.10 14.94 -49.36
C ARG A 161 9.53 15.83 -48.19
N VAL A 162 10.82 16.17 -48.07
CA VAL A 162 11.31 17.10 -47.05
C VAL A 162 10.88 18.53 -47.42
N ASN A 163 9.92 19.09 -46.68
CA ASN A 163 9.48 20.47 -46.89
C ASN A 163 10.63 21.45 -46.55
N GLY A 164 11.08 22.21 -47.54
CA GLY A 164 12.14 23.22 -47.45
C GLY A 164 11.67 24.65 -47.80
N GLU A 165 10.37 24.92 -47.90
CA GLU A 165 9.80 26.21 -48.37
C GLU A 165 10.22 27.41 -47.51
N TYR A 166 10.69 27.17 -46.28
CA TYR A 166 11.19 28.19 -45.36
C TYR A 166 12.67 28.54 -45.54
N LEU A 167 13.37 27.92 -46.50
CA LEU A 167 14.79 28.13 -46.81
C LEU A 167 14.93 28.84 -48.16
N THR A 168 16.02 29.59 -48.35
CA THR A 168 16.33 30.20 -49.67
C THR A 168 16.69 29.13 -50.70
N GLU A 169 16.58 29.42 -52.00
CA GLU A 169 16.86 28.43 -53.07
C GLU A 169 18.26 27.81 -52.95
N ILE A 170 19.25 28.61 -52.57
CA ILE A 170 20.64 28.15 -52.37
C ILE A 170 20.71 27.19 -51.17
N GLN A 171 20.03 27.50 -50.06
CA GLN A 171 19.99 26.66 -48.87
C GLN A 171 19.20 25.36 -49.10
N GLN A 172 18.13 25.41 -49.88
CA GLN A 172 17.38 24.23 -50.28
C GLN A 172 18.26 23.27 -51.10
N LYS A 173 19.06 23.83 -52.03
CA LYS A 173 20.00 23.03 -52.82
C LYS A 173 21.08 22.39 -51.94
N GLN A 174 21.69 23.15 -51.04
CA GLN A 174 22.69 22.63 -50.10
C GLN A 174 22.13 21.55 -49.18
N LEU A 175 20.90 21.74 -48.67
CA LEU A 175 20.23 20.75 -47.83
C LEU A 175 19.94 19.46 -48.61
N LYS A 176 19.45 19.57 -49.85
CA LYS A 176 19.22 18.40 -50.72
C LYS A 176 20.52 17.64 -50.98
N ASP A 177 21.59 18.32 -51.36
CA ASP A 177 22.89 17.68 -51.61
C ASP A 177 23.42 16.94 -50.37
N LEU A 178 23.27 17.54 -49.18
CA LEU A 178 23.68 16.94 -47.92
C LEU A 178 22.85 15.69 -47.59
N LEU A 179 21.53 15.78 -47.76
CA LEU A 179 20.60 14.70 -47.51
C LEU A 179 20.82 13.50 -48.47
N TYR A 180 21.11 13.78 -49.75
CA TYR A 180 21.48 12.74 -50.72
C TYR A 180 22.85 12.13 -50.42
N ARG A 181 23.84 12.94 -50.02
CA ARG A 181 25.19 12.46 -49.68
C ARG A 181 25.19 11.46 -48.52
N TYR A 182 24.31 11.66 -47.54
CA TYR A 182 24.20 10.79 -46.37
C TYR A 182 22.93 9.91 -46.40
N LYS A 183 22.37 9.65 -47.58
CA LYS A 183 21.08 8.97 -47.73
C LYS A 183 20.99 7.61 -47.07
N THR A 184 22.11 6.91 -46.93
CA THR A 184 22.18 5.58 -46.29
C THR A 184 22.04 5.63 -44.77
N LEU A 185 22.22 6.81 -44.14
CA LEU A 185 22.09 6.97 -42.69
C LEU A 185 20.64 7.13 -42.22
N PHE A 186 19.70 7.37 -43.13
CA PHE A 186 18.29 7.56 -42.80
C PHE A 186 17.50 6.28 -43.06
N SER A 187 16.68 5.88 -42.10
CA SER A 187 15.74 4.77 -42.23
C SER A 187 14.32 5.26 -41.97
N GLY A 188 13.62 5.70 -43.03
CA GLY A 188 12.23 6.15 -42.97
C GLY A 188 12.02 7.66 -43.20
N ARG A 189 10.83 8.17 -42.83
CA ARG A 189 10.34 9.51 -43.20
C ARG A 189 11.01 10.60 -42.34
N ILE A 190 11.81 11.48 -42.96
CA ILE A 190 12.50 12.59 -42.28
C ILE A 190 11.48 13.68 -41.90
N LYS A 191 11.54 14.18 -40.66
CA LYS A 191 10.65 15.22 -40.13
C LYS A 191 11.44 16.37 -39.53
N ARG A 192 10.89 17.59 -39.57
CA ARG A 192 11.47 18.78 -38.93
C ARG A 192 11.37 18.66 -37.40
N ALA A 193 12.50 18.72 -36.71
CA ALA A 193 12.56 18.91 -35.27
C ALA A 193 12.55 20.41 -34.93
N LYS A 194 11.82 20.81 -33.89
CA LYS A 194 11.87 22.19 -33.36
C LYS A 194 13.11 22.35 -32.49
N VAL A 195 14.27 22.56 -33.13
CA VAL A 195 15.51 22.93 -32.45
C VAL A 195 15.76 24.41 -32.76
N GLY A 196 16.09 25.21 -31.74
CA GLY A 196 16.32 26.65 -31.90
C GLY A 196 17.56 26.96 -32.75
N GLU A 197 17.60 28.16 -33.33
CA GLU A 197 18.74 28.64 -34.14
C GLU A 197 20.04 28.69 -33.34
N HIS A 198 21.14 28.30 -33.99
CA HIS A 198 22.50 28.44 -33.50
C HIS A 198 23.33 29.17 -34.58
N VAL A 199 23.78 30.38 -34.27
CA VAL A 199 24.61 31.20 -35.17
C VAL A 199 26.07 31.00 -34.78
N ILE A 200 26.88 30.52 -35.72
CA ILE A 200 28.33 30.36 -35.52
C ILE A 200 29.02 31.54 -36.21
N SER A 201 29.71 32.38 -35.42
CA SER A 201 30.56 33.45 -35.95
C SER A 201 31.98 32.92 -36.16
N GLU A 202 32.48 32.98 -37.39
CA GLU A 202 33.87 32.67 -37.73
C GLU A 202 34.79 33.76 -37.20
N ASN A 203 35.29 33.59 -35.97
CA ASN A 203 36.49 34.28 -35.52
C ASN A 203 37.51 33.26 -34.99
N SER A 204 38.75 33.45 -35.42
CA SER A 204 39.82 32.47 -35.60
C SER A 204 40.53 31.97 -34.33
N GLN A 205 39.78 31.44 -33.35
CA GLN A 205 40.35 30.63 -32.28
C GLN A 205 39.49 29.40 -31.95
N CYS A 206 39.86 28.25 -32.50
CA CYS A 206 39.36 26.95 -32.03
C CYS A 206 39.83 26.72 -30.59
N ARG A 207 38.95 26.95 -29.61
CA ARG A 207 39.07 26.39 -28.26
C ARG A 207 38.17 25.16 -28.13
N LYS A 208 38.66 24.11 -27.48
CA LYS A 208 37.82 23.01 -26.99
C LYS A 208 36.81 23.60 -25.99
N LEU A 209 35.56 23.71 -26.41
CA LEU A 209 34.44 23.93 -25.49
C LEU A 209 34.12 22.58 -24.84
N PHE A 210 34.55 22.41 -23.60
CA PHE A 210 33.80 21.57 -22.67
C PHE A 210 32.43 22.22 -22.50
N ASP A 211 31.39 21.41 -22.62
CA ASP A 211 30.04 21.83 -22.93
C ASP A 211 29.37 22.63 -21.78
N GLU A 212 29.45 23.96 -21.87
CA GLU A 212 28.62 24.90 -21.11
C GLU A 212 27.11 24.71 -21.41
N GLN A 213 26.68 24.00 -22.47
CA GLN A 213 25.27 23.68 -22.65
C GLN A 213 24.77 22.70 -21.61
N THR A 214 25.60 21.81 -21.07
CA THR A 214 25.18 20.97 -19.95
C THR A 214 24.87 21.84 -18.74
N HIS A 215 25.66 22.89 -18.47
CA HIS A 215 25.39 23.85 -17.41
C HIS A 215 24.18 24.75 -17.71
N LEU A 216 23.96 25.21 -18.95
CA LEU A 216 22.84 26.07 -19.35
C LEU A 216 21.51 25.32 -19.56
N ILE A 217 21.56 24.06 -20.01
CA ILE A 217 20.40 23.16 -20.09
C ILE A 217 20.05 22.71 -18.69
N LEU A 218 21.02 22.31 -17.86
CA LEU A 218 20.75 22.04 -16.44
C LEU A 218 20.28 23.31 -15.75
N GLU A 219 20.85 24.48 -16.00
CA GLU A 219 20.43 25.74 -15.38
C GLU A 219 19.09 26.21 -15.92
N LYS A 220 18.72 25.98 -17.20
CA LYS A 220 17.36 26.15 -17.72
C LYS A 220 16.40 25.11 -17.21
N PHE A 221 16.81 23.86 -17.00
CA PHE A 221 15.99 22.79 -16.45
C PHE A 221 15.77 23.02 -14.97
N TYR A 222 16.79 23.47 -14.23
CA TYR A 222 16.73 23.91 -12.85
C TYR A 222 15.97 25.21 -12.74
N THR A 223 16.18 26.24 -13.56
CA THR A 223 15.37 27.48 -13.49
C THR A 223 13.96 27.29 -14.02
N THR A 224 13.70 26.37 -14.94
CA THR A 224 12.33 26.04 -15.39
C THR A 224 11.64 25.16 -14.38
N THR A 225 12.33 24.16 -13.80
CA THR A 225 11.80 23.36 -12.68
C THR A 225 11.62 24.23 -11.44
N ILE A 226 12.56 25.12 -11.11
CA ILE A 226 12.48 26.09 -10.02
C ILE A 226 11.41 27.14 -10.34
N ARG A 227 11.24 27.62 -11.59
CA ARG A 227 10.13 28.52 -11.98
C ARG A 227 8.79 27.81 -12.00
N ILE A 228 8.72 26.53 -12.34
CA ILE A 228 7.53 25.69 -12.24
C ILE A 228 7.22 25.46 -10.76
N VAL A 229 8.21 25.16 -9.92
CA VAL A 229 8.09 25.00 -8.45
C VAL A 229 7.72 26.34 -7.78
N LEU A 230 8.24 27.48 -8.25
CA LEU A 230 7.90 28.83 -7.81
C LEU A 230 6.51 29.26 -8.30
N ARG A 231 6.12 28.95 -9.56
CA ARG A 231 4.76 29.16 -10.11
C ARG A 231 3.73 28.23 -9.47
N MET A 232 4.13 27.03 -9.06
CA MET A 232 3.33 26.08 -8.28
C MET A 232 3.18 26.53 -6.82
N GLY A 233 3.92 27.54 -6.37
CA GLY A 233 3.86 28.02 -4.99
C GLY A 233 4.40 27.02 -3.97
N LEU A 234 5.33 26.15 -4.37
CA LEU A 234 5.97 25.13 -3.52
C LEU A 234 7.10 25.69 -2.65
N PHE A 235 7.50 26.94 -2.87
CA PHE A 235 8.27 27.70 -1.89
C PHE A 235 7.32 28.53 -1.04
N PRO A 236 7.36 28.40 0.29
CA PRO A 236 6.56 29.27 1.15
C PRO A 236 6.95 30.71 0.87
N LYS A 237 5.97 31.55 0.52
CA LYS A 237 6.16 33.01 0.59
C LYS A 237 6.69 33.29 2.00
N LYS A 238 7.91 33.87 2.10
CA LYS A 238 8.45 34.37 3.37
C LYS A 238 7.32 35.14 4.07
N GLY A 239 6.88 34.65 5.23
CA GLY A 239 5.94 35.38 6.09
C GLY A 239 4.54 34.80 6.31
N LYS A 240 4.13 33.66 5.74
CA LYS A 240 2.89 32.98 6.18
C LYS A 240 3.11 31.49 6.49
N LYS A 241 3.62 31.22 7.70
CA LYS A 241 3.58 29.88 8.31
C LYS A 241 2.12 29.59 8.70
N PHE A 242 1.37 28.86 7.87
CA PHE A 242 0.20 28.15 8.40
C PHE A 242 0.74 27.06 9.34
N PRO A 243 0.20 26.89 10.56
CA PRO A 243 0.70 25.87 11.45
C PRO A 243 0.41 24.50 10.83
N ARG A 244 1.48 23.81 10.40
CA ARG A 244 1.47 22.39 10.04
C ARG A 244 1.43 21.63 11.36
N GLN A 245 0.25 21.57 11.96
CA GLN A 245 0.06 20.87 13.23
C GLN A 245 -1.33 20.27 13.26
N ILE A 246 -1.45 19.14 13.94
CA ILE A 246 -2.74 18.57 14.29
C ILE A 246 -3.49 19.59 15.16
N PRO A 247 -4.75 19.95 14.83
CA PRO A 247 -5.53 20.88 15.66
C PRO A 247 -5.65 20.36 17.09
N LYS A 248 -5.60 21.28 18.05
CA LYS A 248 -5.93 20.95 19.43
C LYS A 248 -7.42 20.58 19.51
N PRO A 249 -7.78 19.56 20.31
CA PRO A 249 -9.17 19.23 20.52
C PRO A 249 -9.91 20.33 21.29
N THR A 250 -11.24 20.36 21.19
CA THR A 250 -12.07 21.47 21.69
C THR A 250 -12.85 21.15 22.96
N GLY A 251 -12.82 19.89 23.41
CA GLY A 251 -13.48 19.47 24.65
C GLY A 251 -12.78 19.94 25.93
N PRO A 252 -13.44 19.79 27.09
CA PRO A 252 -12.95 20.31 28.36
C PRO A 252 -11.77 19.53 28.97
N TYR A 253 -11.56 18.28 28.58
CA TYR A 253 -10.54 17.43 29.17
C TYR A 253 -9.20 17.51 28.43
N ASN A 254 -8.10 17.48 29.19
CA ASN A 254 -6.79 17.19 28.62
C ASN A 254 -6.76 15.75 28.12
N VAL A 255 -5.99 15.50 27.06
CA VAL A 255 -5.93 14.18 26.43
C VAL A 255 -4.56 13.55 26.68
N GLY A 256 -4.58 12.37 27.26
CA GLY A 256 -3.43 11.46 27.33
C GLY A 256 -3.47 10.47 26.18
N CYS A 257 -2.33 9.87 25.85
CA CYS A 257 -2.28 8.76 24.91
C CYS A 257 -1.14 7.79 25.19
N THR A 258 -1.34 6.53 24.82
CA THR A 258 -0.33 5.46 24.94
C THR A 258 -0.52 4.42 23.83
N ASP A 259 0.52 3.64 23.51
CA ASP A 259 0.41 2.50 22.59
C ASP A 259 0.39 1.19 23.40
N ILE A 260 -0.55 0.29 23.06
CA ILE A 260 -0.67 -1.03 23.70
C ILE A 260 -0.58 -2.09 22.61
N MET A 261 0.36 -3.02 22.77
CA MET A 261 0.51 -4.22 21.95
C MET A 261 0.50 -5.45 22.85
N THR A 262 -0.45 -6.34 22.64
CA THR A 262 -0.51 -7.61 23.37
C THR A 262 0.00 -8.75 22.51
N GLY A 263 0.67 -9.70 23.16
CA GLY A 263 1.30 -10.82 22.48
C GLY A 263 2.44 -10.40 21.57
N TYR A 264 3.23 -11.38 21.16
CA TYR A 264 4.37 -11.15 20.28
C TYR A 264 3.95 -11.27 18.81
N SER A 265 3.07 -12.22 18.46
CA SER A 265 2.68 -12.50 17.07
C SER A 265 1.77 -11.44 16.43
N ALA A 266 1.55 -11.61 15.12
CA ALA A 266 0.60 -10.81 14.35
C ALA A 266 -0.87 -11.00 14.78
N ASP A 267 -1.19 -12.03 15.59
CA ASP A 267 -2.56 -12.29 16.07
C ASP A 267 -2.94 -11.46 17.29
N GLY A 268 -1.96 -10.79 17.92
CA GLY A 268 -2.18 -9.92 19.06
C GLY A 268 -2.97 -8.66 18.72
N VAL A 269 -3.36 -7.90 19.74
CA VAL A 269 -3.96 -6.56 19.54
C VAL A 269 -2.86 -5.53 19.44
N PHE A 270 -3.00 -4.55 18.54
CA PHE A 270 -2.18 -3.35 18.54
C PHE A 270 -3.06 -2.12 18.37
N MET A 271 -2.92 -1.17 19.30
CA MET A 271 -3.73 0.04 19.28
C MET A 271 -3.00 1.24 19.87
N ARG A 272 -3.47 2.43 19.52
CA ARG A 272 -3.21 3.67 20.25
C ARG A 272 -4.45 4.03 21.06
N LEU A 273 -4.29 4.13 22.37
CA LEU A 273 -5.35 4.55 23.27
C LEU A 273 -5.25 6.06 23.50
N PHE A 274 -6.37 6.78 23.36
CA PHE A 274 -6.54 8.18 23.73
C PHE A 274 -7.58 8.26 24.83
N TYR A 275 -7.33 9.08 25.86
CA TYR A 275 -8.19 9.11 27.05
C TYR A 275 -8.13 10.46 27.76
N PRO A 276 -9.17 10.82 28.54
CA PRO A 276 -9.12 11.97 29.44
C PRO A 276 -7.99 11.78 30.46
N ALA A 277 -7.09 12.76 30.59
CA ALA A 277 -5.91 12.66 31.42
C ALA A 277 -5.75 13.86 32.36
N LEU A 278 -4.97 13.67 33.42
CA LEU A 278 -4.54 14.76 34.27
C LEU A 278 -3.61 15.71 33.49
N PRO A 279 -3.64 17.03 33.77
CA PRO A 279 -2.65 17.94 33.20
C PRO A 279 -1.25 17.58 33.71
N THR A 280 -0.41 17.06 32.81
CA THR A 280 0.96 16.66 33.12
C THR A 280 1.93 17.71 32.57
N LYS A 281 2.68 18.38 33.46
CA LYS A 281 3.73 19.31 33.07
C LYS A 281 4.86 18.54 32.37
N ASN A 282 5.39 19.10 31.28
CA ASN A 282 6.50 18.55 30.50
C ASN A 282 6.25 17.15 29.91
N ALA A 283 4.99 16.71 29.79
CA ALA A 283 4.69 15.47 29.09
C ALA A 283 5.16 15.55 27.64
N ARG A 284 5.78 14.46 27.17
CA ARG A 284 6.18 14.33 25.76
C ARG A 284 4.92 14.32 24.90
N SER A 285 4.90 15.13 23.84
CA SER A 285 3.91 14.97 22.77
C SER A 285 4.38 13.86 21.84
N PRO A 286 3.57 12.86 21.47
CA PRO A 286 4.02 11.85 20.54
C PRO A 286 4.06 12.37 19.12
N GLU A 287 4.99 11.83 18.35
CA GLU A 287 5.03 12.02 16.91
C GLU A 287 3.76 11.44 16.27
N TRP A 288 3.28 12.13 15.23
CA TRP A 288 2.17 11.66 14.41
C TRP A 288 2.52 10.36 13.70
N LEU A 289 3.78 10.19 13.26
CA LEU A 289 4.32 8.92 12.78
C LEU A 289 5.47 8.47 13.66
N PRO A 290 5.34 7.37 14.42
CA PRO A 290 6.32 6.98 15.43
C PRO A 290 7.59 6.33 14.83
N HIS A 291 7.62 6.07 13.52
CA HIS A 291 8.76 5.44 12.86
C HIS A 291 8.79 5.76 11.36
N GLU A 292 9.99 5.87 10.77
CA GLU A 292 10.18 6.15 9.33
C GLU A 292 9.58 5.09 8.41
N SER A 293 9.44 3.85 8.88
CA SER A 293 8.81 2.75 8.12
C SER A 293 7.37 3.07 7.72
N TYR A 294 6.64 3.85 8.52
CA TYR A 294 5.29 4.29 8.14
C TYR A 294 5.33 5.23 6.93
N LEU A 295 6.38 6.06 6.78
CA LEU A 295 6.57 6.89 5.59
C LEU A 295 6.81 6.04 4.35
N THR A 296 7.61 4.98 4.47
CA THR A 296 7.81 4.01 3.39
C THR A 296 6.48 3.37 2.99
N GLY A 297 5.66 3.00 3.98
CA GLY A 297 4.31 2.50 3.80
C GLY A 297 3.40 3.47 3.02
N TYR A 298 3.34 4.73 3.45
CA TYR A 298 2.57 5.75 2.74
C TYR A 298 3.09 6.00 1.32
N GLY A 299 4.40 6.03 1.12
CA GLY A 299 5.00 6.13 -0.21
C GLY A 299 4.50 5.03 -1.13
N MET A 300 4.53 3.77 -0.66
CA MET A 300 3.99 2.63 -1.40
C MET A 300 2.49 2.76 -1.69
N PHE A 301 1.69 3.14 -0.69
CA PHE A 301 0.25 3.33 -0.85
C PHE A 301 -0.11 4.41 -1.87
N PHE A 302 0.54 5.58 -1.80
CA PHE A 302 0.35 6.69 -2.73
C PHE A 302 1.02 6.47 -4.10
N LYS A 303 1.63 5.30 -4.34
CA LYS A 303 2.36 4.96 -5.58
C LYS A 303 3.51 5.94 -5.87
N MET A 304 4.11 6.49 -4.82
CA MET A 304 5.29 7.34 -4.91
C MET A 304 6.53 6.49 -4.61
N TRP A 305 7.64 6.77 -5.28
CA TRP A 305 8.89 6.06 -5.01
C TRP A 305 9.36 6.33 -3.56
N PRO A 306 9.37 5.33 -2.66
CA PRO A 306 9.52 5.58 -1.23
C PRO A 306 10.80 6.30 -0.82
N PRO A 307 11.99 6.01 -1.40
CA PRO A 307 13.20 6.74 -1.05
C PRO A 307 13.08 8.25 -1.28
N LEU A 308 12.47 8.67 -2.39
CA LEU A 308 12.25 10.09 -2.67
C LEU A 308 11.14 10.68 -1.79
N PHE A 309 10.09 9.91 -1.51
CA PHE A 309 9.02 10.33 -0.60
C PHE A 309 9.55 10.56 0.82
N CYS A 310 10.27 9.60 1.40
CA CYS A 310 10.86 9.71 2.74
C CYS A 310 11.88 10.87 2.80
N LYS A 311 12.74 11.03 1.78
CA LYS A 311 13.71 12.15 1.73
C LYS A 311 13.07 13.53 1.61
N SER A 312 11.89 13.61 0.98
CA SER A 312 11.16 14.87 0.80
C SER A 312 10.24 15.21 1.98
N TYR A 313 9.75 14.20 2.71
CA TYR A 313 8.77 14.36 3.79
C TYR A 313 9.18 15.39 4.87
N PRO A 314 10.40 15.37 5.46
CA PRO A 314 10.79 16.36 6.47
C PRO A 314 10.73 17.81 5.97
N LYS A 315 10.94 18.04 4.67
CA LYS A 315 10.90 19.38 4.07
C LYS A 315 9.47 19.93 3.95
N PHE A 316 8.51 19.04 3.66
CA PHE A 316 7.14 19.43 3.33
C PHE A 316 6.14 19.27 4.48
N VAL A 317 6.44 18.37 5.42
CA VAL A 317 5.57 18.07 6.57
C VAL A 317 6.30 18.47 7.85
N GLY A 318 7.56 18.04 8.00
CA GLY A 318 8.36 18.29 9.20
C GLY A 318 7.94 17.38 10.37
N ASP A 319 8.41 17.72 11.57
CA ASP A 319 8.14 16.92 12.78
C ASP A 319 6.77 17.26 13.35
N ILE A 320 5.75 16.53 12.88
CA ILE A 320 4.38 16.69 13.34
C ILE A 320 4.20 15.91 14.63
N HIS A 321 3.77 16.63 15.65
CA HIS A 321 3.41 16.06 16.93
C HIS A 321 1.89 16.12 17.12
N THR A 322 1.37 15.10 17.80
CA THR A 322 -0.03 15.01 18.19
C THR A 322 -0.20 15.76 19.51
N PRO A 323 -1.19 16.66 19.66
CA PRO A 323 -1.42 17.42 20.89
C PRO A 323 -2.09 16.57 21.98
N ALA A 324 -1.42 15.50 22.39
CA ALA A 324 -1.76 14.65 23.53
C ALA A 324 -0.52 14.46 24.42
N ALA A 325 -0.75 14.24 25.70
CA ALA A 325 0.30 13.96 26.67
C ALA A 325 0.61 12.45 26.67
N TRP A 326 1.81 12.06 26.22
CA TRP A 326 2.23 10.67 26.21
C TRP A 326 2.28 10.11 27.63
N ASP A 327 1.67 8.94 27.84
CA ASP A 327 1.65 8.19 29.10
C ASP A 327 1.20 9.01 30.33
N ALA A 328 0.42 10.08 30.12
CA ALA A 328 -0.12 10.88 31.21
C ALA A 328 -1.09 10.04 32.05
N PRO A 329 -1.13 10.21 33.39
CA PRO A 329 -2.09 9.49 34.22
C PRO A 329 -3.54 9.75 33.80
N PRO A 330 -4.40 8.72 33.69
CA PRO A 330 -5.79 8.92 33.32
C PRO A 330 -6.53 9.74 34.38
N LEU A 331 -7.44 10.60 33.93
CA LEU A 331 -8.31 11.37 34.80
C LEU A 331 -9.29 10.42 35.50
N ARG A 332 -9.46 10.57 36.81
CA ARG A 332 -10.49 9.87 37.58
C ARG A 332 -11.45 10.86 38.19
N LEU A 333 -12.75 10.63 37.98
CA LEU A 333 -13.83 11.39 38.58
C LEU A 333 -14.65 10.42 39.46
N PRO A 334 -14.95 10.76 40.73
CA PRO A 334 -15.67 9.86 41.62
C PRO A 334 -16.99 9.35 41.03
N GLY A 335 -17.17 8.02 41.01
CA GLY A 335 -18.39 7.38 40.49
C GLY A 335 -18.59 7.49 38.97
N HIS A 336 -17.63 8.04 38.23
CA HIS A 336 -17.74 8.24 36.79
C HIS A 336 -16.87 7.25 36.02
N ARG A 337 -17.44 6.70 34.95
CA ARG A 337 -16.76 5.85 33.96
C ARG A 337 -16.91 6.49 32.58
N PHE A 338 -15.91 6.34 31.73
CA PHE A 338 -15.91 6.95 30.41
C PHE A 338 -16.41 5.97 29.33
N PRO A 339 -17.37 6.37 28.47
CA PRO A 339 -17.77 5.57 27.32
C PRO A 339 -16.60 5.32 26.37
N VAL A 340 -16.70 4.24 25.59
CA VAL A 340 -15.60 3.74 24.76
C VAL A 340 -15.93 3.86 23.28
N ILE A 341 -14.94 4.27 22.48
CA ILE A 341 -14.97 4.21 21.03
C ILE A 341 -13.81 3.37 20.53
N ILE A 342 -14.09 2.29 19.82
CA ILE A 342 -13.06 1.58 19.04
C ILE A 342 -13.03 2.19 17.64
N PHE A 343 -11.85 2.62 17.18
CA PHE A 343 -11.66 3.28 15.90
C PHE A 343 -10.88 2.40 14.92
N SER A 344 -11.42 2.26 13.71
CA SER A 344 -10.91 1.41 12.65
C SER A 344 -10.45 2.25 11.43
N HIS A 345 -9.17 2.16 11.05
CA HIS A 345 -8.59 3.03 10.02
C HIS A 345 -9.01 2.68 8.58
N GLY A 346 -8.87 3.60 7.63
CA GLY A 346 -9.04 3.30 6.19
C GLY A 346 -7.91 2.44 5.60
N LEU A 347 -8.10 1.95 4.38
CA LEU A 347 -7.04 1.30 3.59
C LEU A 347 -5.86 2.27 3.42
N GLY A 348 -4.64 1.80 3.69
CA GLY A 348 -3.43 2.63 3.69
C GLY A 348 -3.32 3.59 4.88
N GLY A 349 -4.25 3.54 5.83
CA GLY A 349 -4.11 4.22 7.12
C GLY A 349 -3.33 3.38 8.14
N CYS A 350 -3.22 3.88 9.36
CA CYS A 350 -2.72 3.18 10.53
C CYS A 350 -3.34 3.79 11.80
N ARG A 351 -2.97 3.33 13.00
CA ARG A 351 -3.55 3.82 14.26
C ARG A 351 -3.34 5.31 14.52
N THR A 352 -2.42 5.95 13.79
CA THR A 352 -2.10 7.37 13.96
C THR A 352 -2.60 8.26 12.82
N THR A 353 -3.38 7.75 11.85
CA THR A 353 -3.89 8.59 10.73
C THR A 353 -5.11 9.46 11.09
N TYR A 354 -5.75 9.19 12.23
CA TYR A 354 -7.04 9.75 12.64
C TYR A 354 -6.98 10.41 14.03
N THR A 355 -5.82 10.96 14.39
CA THR A 355 -5.59 11.55 15.71
C THR A 355 -6.55 12.71 15.97
N THR A 356 -6.90 13.51 14.98
CA THR A 356 -7.87 14.61 15.14
C THR A 356 -9.23 14.14 15.67
N PHE A 357 -9.77 13.05 15.13
CA PHE A 357 -11.00 12.43 15.60
C PHE A 357 -10.82 11.88 17.02
N CYS A 358 -9.74 11.12 17.25
CA CYS A 358 -9.50 10.45 18.54
C CYS A 358 -9.28 11.45 19.67
N LEU A 359 -8.53 12.52 19.41
CA LEU A 359 -8.29 13.64 20.33
C LEU A 359 -9.58 14.36 20.68
N GLU A 360 -10.41 14.68 19.67
CA GLU A 360 -11.66 15.38 19.91
C GLU A 360 -12.56 14.55 20.83
N PHE A 361 -12.78 13.27 20.53
CA PHE A 361 -13.59 12.42 21.38
C PHE A 361 -12.99 12.18 22.77
N ALA A 362 -11.68 12.01 22.88
CA ALA A 362 -11.01 11.92 24.18
C ALA A 362 -11.20 13.18 25.02
N SER A 363 -11.07 14.36 24.41
CA SER A 363 -11.30 15.64 25.11
C SER A 363 -12.75 15.86 25.54
N GLN A 364 -13.70 15.15 24.91
CA GLN A 364 -15.14 15.19 25.21
C GLN A 364 -15.54 14.11 26.24
N GLY A 365 -14.58 13.36 26.79
CA GLY A 365 -14.84 12.37 27.83
C GLY A 365 -15.08 10.95 27.31
N PHE A 366 -14.48 10.57 26.18
CA PHE A 366 -14.48 9.18 25.71
C PHE A 366 -13.09 8.55 25.86
N ILE A 367 -13.03 7.24 26.06
CA ILE A 367 -11.79 6.48 25.83
C ILE A 367 -11.82 5.97 24.40
N VAL A 368 -10.82 6.32 23.59
CA VAL A 368 -10.77 5.98 22.16
C VAL A 368 -9.61 5.05 21.88
N ALA A 369 -9.89 3.83 21.41
CA ALA A 369 -8.90 2.83 21.02
C ALA A 369 -8.79 2.78 19.49
N ALA A 370 -7.75 3.41 18.93
CA ALA A 370 -7.46 3.36 17.50
C ALA A 370 -6.65 2.09 17.17
N VAL A 371 -7.29 1.13 16.51
CA VAL A 371 -6.70 -0.17 16.19
C VAL A 371 -5.75 -0.05 15.00
N GLU A 372 -4.59 -0.71 15.07
CA GLU A 372 -3.69 -0.94 13.93
C GLU A 372 -3.91 -2.35 13.37
N HIS A 373 -4.55 -2.42 12.22
CA HIS A 373 -4.90 -3.71 11.60
C HIS A 373 -3.68 -4.41 11.01
N ARG A 374 -3.65 -5.74 11.15
CA ARG A 374 -2.55 -6.62 10.71
C ARG A 374 -2.96 -7.50 9.53
N ASP A 375 -3.93 -7.03 8.76
CA ASP A 375 -4.52 -7.65 7.58
C ASP A 375 -3.85 -7.18 6.26
N TYR A 376 -2.66 -6.58 6.36
CA TYR A 376 -1.93 -5.93 5.27
C TYR A 376 -2.67 -4.74 4.60
N SER A 377 -3.75 -4.25 5.20
CA SER A 377 -4.45 -3.04 4.73
C SER A 377 -3.80 -1.75 5.24
N ALA A 378 -3.07 -1.79 6.35
CA ALA A 378 -2.35 -0.63 6.89
C ALA A 378 -1.22 -0.19 5.95
N CYS A 379 -0.84 1.11 5.97
CA CYS A 379 0.34 1.55 5.21
C CYS A 379 1.60 0.80 5.66
N MET A 380 1.72 0.61 6.96
CA MET A 380 2.73 -0.16 7.65
C MET A 380 2.14 -0.60 8.99
N SER A 381 2.50 -1.79 9.46
CA SER A 381 2.27 -2.27 10.82
C SER A 381 3.50 -3.08 11.27
N PHE A 382 3.52 -3.53 12.51
CA PHE A 382 4.55 -4.46 12.98
C PHE A 382 4.09 -5.32 14.16
N TYR A 383 4.84 -6.38 14.39
CA TYR A 383 4.76 -7.26 15.57
C TYR A 383 6.18 -7.71 15.96
N PHE A 384 6.33 -8.52 17.00
CA PHE A 384 7.63 -9.01 17.46
C PHE A 384 7.70 -10.54 17.41
N GLU A 385 8.77 -11.12 16.91
CA GLU A 385 9.01 -12.55 17.04
C GLU A 385 9.98 -12.79 18.19
N CYS A 386 9.59 -13.65 19.13
CA CYS A 386 10.51 -14.14 20.15
C CYS A 386 11.43 -15.17 19.49
N GLN A 387 12.71 -14.86 19.39
CA GLN A 387 13.72 -15.83 18.98
C GLN A 387 14.39 -16.39 20.23
N GLU A 388 14.30 -17.70 20.42
CA GLU A 388 15.09 -18.41 21.41
C GLU A 388 16.53 -18.51 20.89
N THR A 389 17.48 -17.94 21.64
CA THR A 389 18.90 -18.16 21.38
C THR A 389 19.20 -19.64 21.71
N PRO A 390 19.82 -20.41 20.80
CA PRO A 390 20.28 -21.75 21.15
C PRO A 390 21.32 -21.62 22.27
N VAL A 391 21.01 -22.16 23.45
CA VAL A 391 21.96 -22.24 24.57
C VAL A 391 23.05 -23.23 24.16
N PRO A 392 24.34 -22.84 24.12
CA PRO A 392 25.43 -23.80 23.91
C PRO A 392 25.37 -24.86 25.02
N SER A 393 25.49 -26.14 24.67
CA SER A 393 25.34 -27.30 25.57
C SER A 393 26.39 -27.41 26.70
N GLU A 394 27.21 -26.39 26.90
CA GLU A 394 28.33 -26.37 27.85
C GLU A 394 28.04 -25.56 29.13
N TYR A 395 26.87 -24.92 29.26
CA TYR A 395 26.54 -24.13 30.46
C TYR A 395 25.77 -24.94 31.51
N PRO A 396 26.17 -24.91 32.80
CA PRO A 396 25.50 -25.61 33.88
C PRO A 396 24.08 -25.06 34.14
N GLU A 397 23.12 -25.95 34.43
CA GLU A 397 21.69 -25.64 34.64
C GLU A 397 21.43 -24.54 35.68
N SER A 398 22.35 -24.32 36.62
CA SER A 398 22.25 -23.29 37.65
C SER A 398 22.41 -21.86 37.14
N GLU A 399 22.96 -21.64 35.95
CA GLU A 399 23.12 -20.32 35.32
C GLU A 399 22.06 -19.99 34.25
N ILE A 400 21.11 -20.90 33.98
CA ILE A 400 20.02 -20.73 33.00
C ILE A 400 18.85 -19.92 33.58
N ARG A 401 19.13 -18.77 34.22
CA ARG A 401 18.08 -17.94 34.82
C ARG A 401 17.77 -16.62 34.14
N ASP A 402 18.49 -16.24 33.09
CA ASP A 402 18.12 -15.09 32.25
C ASP A 402 18.39 -15.37 30.77
N VAL A 403 17.60 -16.26 30.16
CA VAL A 403 17.50 -16.28 28.69
C VAL A 403 16.72 -15.03 28.30
N ALA A 404 17.44 -13.93 28.06
CA ALA A 404 16.85 -12.70 27.54
C ALA A 404 16.15 -13.02 26.22
N LYS A 405 14.82 -13.10 26.22
CA LYS A 405 14.01 -13.29 25.02
C LYS A 405 14.40 -12.22 24.00
N HIS A 406 15.05 -12.59 22.91
CA HIS A 406 15.41 -11.65 21.87
C HIS A 406 14.18 -11.37 21.00
N LEU A 407 13.54 -10.22 21.21
CA LEU A 407 12.37 -9.80 20.43
C LEU A 407 12.81 -9.14 19.13
N VAL A 408 12.51 -9.77 18.00
CA VAL A 408 12.81 -9.25 16.66
C VAL A 408 11.59 -8.58 16.08
N LYS A 409 11.66 -7.26 15.84
CA LYS A 409 10.58 -6.50 15.19
C LYS A 409 10.39 -6.93 13.74
N LYS A 410 9.17 -7.35 13.37
CA LYS A 410 8.78 -7.71 12.00
C LYS A 410 7.82 -6.68 11.42
N TRP A 411 8.21 -6.08 10.31
CA TRP A 411 7.42 -5.08 9.60
C TRP A 411 6.42 -5.72 8.64
N MET A 412 5.19 -5.23 8.66
CA MET A 412 4.11 -5.64 7.76
C MET A 412 3.76 -4.47 6.84
N LEU A 413 4.31 -4.51 5.62
CA LEU A 413 4.08 -3.48 4.61
C LEU A 413 2.71 -3.67 3.93
N PHE A 414 2.06 -2.55 3.59
CA PHE A 414 0.86 -2.53 2.77
C PHE A 414 0.92 -3.48 1.56
N GLN A 415 -0.07 -4.37 1.44
CA GLN A 415 -0.17 -5.28 0.30
C GLN A 415 -1.11 -4.71 -0.77
N LYS A 416 -0.53 -4.38 -1.93
CA LYS A 416 -1.30 -3.91 -3.07
C LYS A 416 -2.08 -5.06 -3.71
N VAL A 417 -3.40 -4.97 -3.66
CA VAL A 417 -4.31 -5.86 -4.38
C VAL A 417 -4.55 -5.30 -5.78
N LYS A 418 -4.48 -6.14 -6.82
CA LYS A 418 -4.82 -5.74 -8.20
C LYS A 418 -6.34 -5.58 -8.30
N SER A 419 -6.79 -4.48 -8.89
CA SER A 419 -8.21 -4.26 -9.12
C SER A 419 -8.76 -5.25 -10.16
N GLY A 420 -9.97 -5.74 -9.94
CA GLY A 420 -10.65 -6.68 -10.86
C GLY A 420 -11.01 -8.03 -10.21
N LYS A 421 -10.95 -9.11 -11.00
CA LYS A 421 -11.31 -10.46 -10.54
C LYS A 421 -10.41 -10.87 -9.35
N GLY A 422 -11.04 -11.19 -8.21
CA GLY A 422 -10.37 -11.58 -6.97
C GLY A 422 -10.18 -10.49 -5.91
N GLU A 423 -10.34 -9.20 -6.25
CA GLU A 423 -10.19 -8.11 -5.27
C GLU A 423 -11.20 -8.24 -4.12
N TYR A 424 -12.45 -8.55 -4.46
CA TYR A 424 -13.52 -8.73 -3.47
C TYR A 424 -13.16 -9.78 -2.41
N ALA A 425 -12.75 -10.98 -2.82
CA ALA A 425 -12.45 -12.08 -1.91
C ALA A 425 -11.37 -11.69 -0.89
N ILE A 426 -10.30 -11.03 -1.35
CA ILE A 426 -9.23 -10.55 -0.48
C ILE A 426 -9.74 -9.46 0.46
N ARG A 427 -10.50 -8.47 -0.04
CA ARG A 427 -11.04 -7.39 0.79
C ARG A 427 -12.09 -7.87 1.80
N ASN A 428 -12.88 -8.89 1.44
CA ASN A 428 -13.85 -9.50 2.33
C ASN A 428 -13.14 -10.30 3.44
N GLN A 429 -12.12 -11.12 3.12
CA GLN A 429 -11.31 -11.79 4.14
C GLN A 429 -10.68 -10.77 5.11
N GLN A 430 -10.08 -9.71 4.57
CA GLN A 430 -9.52 -8.61 5.35
C GLN A 430 -10.56 -7.96 6.27
N VAL A 431 -11.75 -7.60 5.79
CA VAL A 431 -12.76 -6.96 6.66
C VAL A 431 -13.22 -7.88 7.80
N HIS A 432 -13.23 -9.19 7.59
CA HIS A 432 -13.55 -10.17 8.63
C HIS A 432 -12.45 -10.30 9.68
N GLN A 433 -11.17 -10.28 9.27
CA GLN A 433 -10.03 -10.19 10.18
C GLN A 433 -10.08 -8.89 10.99
N ARG A 434 -10.31 -7.75 10.32
CA ARG A 434 -10.39 -6.44 10.98
C ARG A 434 -11.51 -6.36 12.01
N ALA A 435 -12.65 -7.00 11.73
CA ALA A 435 -13.73 -7.10 12.71
C ALA A 435 -13.34 -7.94 13.93
N LYS A 436 -12.59 -9.04 13.72
CA LYS A 436 -12.03 -9.83 14.83
C LYS A 436 -11.07 -8.98 15.67
N GLU A 437 -10.15 -8.24 15.05
CA GLU A 437 -9.20 -7.37 15.77
C GLU A 437 -9.91 -6.28 16.58
N CYS A 438 -11.04 -5.74 16.10
CA CYS A 438 -11.88 -4.82 16.89
C CYS A 438 -12.56 -5.51 18.08
N ILE A 439 -13.03 -6.75 17.92
CA ILE A 439 -13.62 -7.56 19.01
C ILE A 439 -12.55 -7.89 20.06
N ASP A 440 -11.39 -8.37 19.64
CA ASP A 440 -10.25 -8.67 20.53
C ASP A 440 -9.79 -7.41 21.28
N THR A 441 -9.86 -6.24 20.61
CA THR A 441 -9.58 -4.96 21.26
C THR A 441 -10.59 -4.68 22.39
N LEU A 442 -11.88 -4.97 22.18
CA LEU A 442 -12.88 -4.81 23.24
C LEU A 442 -12.65 -5.79 24.40
N ASP A 443 -12.19 -7.01 24.13
CA ASP A 443 -11.81 -7.98 25.17
C ASP A 443 -10.60 -7.48 25.98
N LEU A 444 -9.63 -6.85 25.32
CA LEU A 444 -8.50 -6.21 25.98
C LEU A 444 -8.94 -5.01 26.84
N LEU A 445 -9.88 -4.20 26.36
CA LEU A 445 -10.44 -3.09 27.14
C LEU A 445 -11.23 -3.59 28.37
N ASN A 446 -11.93 -4.72 28.27
CA ASN A 446 -12.51 -5.40 29.44
C ASN A 446 -11.42 -5.81 30.45
N THR A 447 -10.32 -6.39 29.96
CA THR A 447 -9.17 -6.79 30.80
C THR A 447 -8.55 -5.57 31.51
N LEU A 448 -8.41 -4.43 30.82
CA LEU A 448 -7.96 -3.16 31.40
C LEU A 448 -8.94 -2.64 32.47
N HIS A 449 -10.24 -2.69 32.19
CA HIS A 449 -11.27 -2.28 33.14
C HIS A 449 -11.25 -3.14 34.40
N ASP A 450 -11.08 -4.45 34.26
CA ASP A 450 -11.01 -5.40 35.38
C ASP A 450 -9.72 -5.25 36.22
N GLY A 451 -8.74 -4.46 35.75
CA GLY A 451 -7.45 -4.30 36.41
C GLY A 451 -6.58 -5.55 36.36
N LYS A 452 -6.86 -6.48 35.43
CA LYS A 452 -6.07 -7.69 35.22
C LYS A 452 -4.69 -7.33 34.64
N PRO A 453 -3.63 -8.08 34.97
CA PRO A 453 -2.31 -7.83 34.43
C PRO A 453 -2.30 -8.03 32.90
N ILE A 454 -1.72 -7.08 32.19
CA ILE A 454 -1.54 -7.13 30.73
C ILE A 454 -0.06 -6.99 30.43
N GLU A 455 0.50 -8.00 29.77
CA GLU A 455 1.84 -7.93 29.21
C GLU A 455 1.81 -7.05 27.96
N ASN A 456 2.19 -5.79 28.12
CA ASN A 456 2.33 -4.86 27.00
C ASN A 456 3.75 -4.94 26.42
N VAL A 457 3.84 -5.26 25.14
CA VAL A 457 5.12 -5.33 24.42
C VAL A 457 5.68 -3.93 24.11
N MET A 458 4.83 -2.91 24.16
CA MET A 458 5.25 -1.51 23.99
C MET A 458 5.79 -0.94 25.30
N ASP A 459 6.81 -0.09 25.20
CA ASP A 459 7.32 0.66 26.35
C ASP A 459 6.23 1.61 26.88
N THR A 460 5.75 1.29 28.08
CA THR A 460 4.81 2.08 28.88
C THR A 460 5.36 2.31 30.28
N SER A 461 6.68 2.45 30.39
CA SER A 461 7.39 2.65 31.67
C SER A 461 6.87 3.83 32.50
N GLN A 462 6.20 4.81 31.88
CA GLN A 462 5.63 5.98 32.55
C GLN A 462 4.15 5.83 32.93
N LEU A 463 3.46 4.77 32.49
CA LEU A 463 2.04 4.53 32.71
C LEU A 463 1.77 3.11 33.18
N GLN A 464 1.28 2.96 34.41
CA GLN A 464 0.79 1.67 34.88
C GLN A 464 -0.59 1.39 34.28
N LEU A 465 -0.73 0.32 33.48
CA LEU A 465 -2.01 -0.04 32.86
C LEU A 465 -3.12 -0.38 33.88
N SER A 466 -2.76 -0.79 35.10
CA SER A 466 -3.70 -0.94 36.23
C SER A 466 -4.42 0.36 36.59
N SER A 467 -3.88 1.52 36.20
CA SER A 467 -4.54 2.83 36.39
C SER A 467 -5.83 2.99 35.59
N PHE A 468 -6.15 2.07 34.66
CA PHE A 468 -7.45 2.01 33.96
C PHE A 468 -8.51 1.15 34.68
N HIS A 469 -8.17 0.53 35.81
CA HIS A 469 -9.11 -0.27 36.59
C HIS A 469 -10.39 0.52 36.93
N ASN A 470 -11.54 -0.05 36.63
CA ASN A 470 -12.86 0.53 36.87
C ASN A 470 -13.06 1.93 36.23
N LEU A 471 -12.40 2.21 35.09
CA LEU A 471 -12.46 3.53 34.43
C LEU A 471 -13.35 3.54 33.19
N LEU A 472 -13.47 2.42 32.48
CA LEU A 472 -14.22 2.32 31.22
C LEU A 472 -15.70 1.98 31.49
N ASP A 473 -16.62 2.62 30.77
CA ASP A 473 -18.03 2.24 30.73
C ASP A 473 -18.28 1.30 29.54
N LEU A 474 -18.19 0.00 29.80
CA LEU A 474 -18.28 -1.05 28.77
C LEU A 474 -19.71 -1.45 28.42
N GLU A 475 -20.72 -0.83 29.05
CA GLU A 475 -22.10 -0.86 28.56
C GLU A 475 -22.32 0.18 27.45
N LYS A 476 -21.46 1.21 27.39
CA LYS A 476 -21.52 2.32 26.42
C LYS A 476 -20.39 2.26 25.40
N VAL A 477 -20.40 1.20 24.60
CA VAL A 477 -19.37 0.94 23.56
C VAL A 477 -19.88 1.32 22.19
N ALA A 478 -19.15 2.19 21.49
CA ALA A 478 -19.35 2.50 20.08
C ALA A 478 -18.15 2.05 19.24
N ILE A 479 -18.38 1.87 17.95
CA ILE A 479 -17.32 1.65 16.96
C ILE A 479 -17.44 2.69 15.85
N ALA A 480 -16.29 3.24 15.46
CA ALA A 480 -16.17 4.20 14.38
C ALA A 480 -15.12 3.74 13.38
N GLY A 481 -15.27 4.11 12.12
CA GLY A 481 -14.24 3.78 11.14
C GLY A 481 -14.42 4.52 9.83
N HIS A 482 -13.28 4.79 9.19
CA HIS A 482 -13.24 5.55 7.94
C HIS A 482 -12.98 4.65 6.74
N SER A 483 -13.67 4.87 5.63
CA SER A 483 -13.44 4.17 4.36
C SER A 483 -13.58 2.66 4.55
N PHE A 484 -12.49 1.89 4.39
CA PHE A 484 -12.46 0.48 4.70
C PHE A 484 -12.83 0.19 6.17
N GLY A 485 -12.48 1.07 7.11
CA GLY A 485 -12.90 0.98 8.51
C GLY A 485 -14.41 1.15 8.71
N GLY A 486 -15.11 1.82 7.79
CA GLY A 486 -16.57 1.88 7.80
C GLY A 486 -17.21 0.52 7.47
N ALA A 487 -16.59 -0.27 6.59
CA ALA A 487 -17.02 -1.65 6.36
C ALA A 487 -16.72 -2.52 7.60
N THR A 488 -15.58 -2.30 8.24
CA THR A 488 -15.23 -2.98 9.50
C THR A 488 -16.23 -2.67 10.61
N VAL A 489 -16.72 -1.44 10.72
CA VAL A 489 -17.81 -1.06 11.65
C VAL A 489 -19.04 -1.96 11.43
N ILE A 490 -19.51 -2.09 10.18
CA ILE A 490 -20.68 -2.91 9.84
C ILE A 490 -20.44 -4.38 10.21
N THR A 491 -19.31 -4.94 9.76
CA THR A 491 -18.97 -6.35 10.02
C THR A 491 -18.82 -6.64 11.51
N THR A 492 -18.21 -5.73 12.28
CA THR A 492 -18.03 -5.91 13.73
C THR A 492 -19.36 -5.93 14.45
N MET A 493 -20.24 -4.96 14.17
CA MET A 493 -21.54 -4.87 14.83
C MET A 493 -22.48 -6.03 14.48
N ALA A 494 -22.31 -6.61 13.29
CA ALA A 494 -23.03 -7.82 12.89
C ALA A 494 -22.53 -9.09 13.62
N LYS A 495 -21.27 -9.11 14.05
CA LYS A 495 -20.64 -10.24 14.74
C LYS A 495 -20.73 -10.14 16.26
N ASP A 496 -20.76 -8.93 16.82
CA ASP A 496 -20.72 -8.71 18.28
C ASP A 496 -21.70 -7.60 18.71
N ARG A 497 -22.61 -7.95 19.63
CA ARG A 497 -23.68 -7.09 20.16
C ARG A 497 -23.23 -6.14 21.26
N ARG A 498 -22.02 -6.31 21.81
CA ARG A 498 -21.46 -5.39 22.81
C ARG A 498 -21.26 -4.00 22.23
N PHE A 499 -20.97 -3.90 20.94
CA PHE A 499 -20.96 -2.65 20.19
C PHE A 499 -22.38 -2.13 20.00
N LYS A 500 -22.74 -1.05 20.71
CA LYS A 500 -24.09 -0.49 20.78
C LYS A 500 -24.40 0.49 19.65
N ILE A 501 -23.39 1.15 19.07
CA ILE A 501 -23.57 2.19 18.05
C ILE A 501 -22.44 2.16 17.02
N GLY A 502 -22.78 2.38 15.75
CA GLY A 502 -21.83 2.45 14.64
C GLY A 502 -21.70 3.83 14.01
N LEU A 503 -20.48 4.26 13.73
CA LEU A 503 -20.16 5.46 12.97
C LEU A 503 -19.37 5.10 11.70
N GLY A 504 -20.04 5.10 10.55
CA GLY A 504 -19.44 4.84 9.24
C GLY A 504 -18.99 6.13 8.57
N LEU A 505 -17.70 6.48 8.66
CA LEU A 505 -17.15 7.70 8.08
C LEU A 505 -16.75 7.45 6.63
N ASP A 506 -17.52 7.98 5.69
CA ASP A 506 -17.29 7.87 4.24
C ASP A 506 -17.01 6.43 3.79
N THR A 507 -17.95 5.53 4.13
CA THR A 507 -17.73 4.08 4.12
C THR A 507 -17.49 3.54 2.71
N TRP A 508 -16.46 2.71 2.56
CA TRP A 508 -16.19 1.96 1.34
C TRP A 508 -16.83 0.57 1.42
N MET A 509 -17.90 0.35 0.66
CA MET A 509 -18.77 -0.82 0.73
C MET A 509 -18.28 -2.01 -0.11
N LEU A 510 -17.23 -1.85 -0.93
CA LEU A 510 -16.70 -2.94 -1.76
C LEU A 510 -16.43 -4.24 -0.97
N PRO A 511 -15.86 -4.24 0.24
CA PRO A 511 -15.59 -5.47 1.00
C PRO A 511 -16.83 -6.28 1.37
N LEU A 512 -18.03 -5.69 1.26
CA LEU A 512 -19.32 -6.26 1.66
C LEU A 512 -20.32 -6.37 0.50
N LYS A 513 -19.90 -6.09 -0.75
CA LYS A 513 -20.82 -5.99 -1.89
C LYS A 513 -21.59 -7.28 -2.21
N GLU A 514 -21.02 -8.46 -1.91
CA GLU A 514 -21.63 -9.77 -2.19
C GLU A 514 -22.08 -10.51 -0.91
N GLU A 515 -21.74 -10.02 0.29
CA GLU A 515 -22.16 -10.60 1.59
C GLU A 515 -23.23 -9.74 2.28
N MET A 516 -24.29 -9.43 1.55
CA MET A 516 -25.28 -8.44 2.01
C MET A 516 -26.17 -8.94 3.14
N SER A 517 -26.21 -10.26 3.39
CA SER A 517 -26.91 -10.87 4.52
C SER A 517 -26.37 -10.39 5.87
N ILE A 518 -25.14 -9.88 5.93
CA ILE A 518 -24.56 -9.31 7.15
C ILE A 518 -25.32 -8.05 7.63
N PHE A 519 -25.98 -7.33 6.70
CA PHE A 519 -26.69 -6.09 7.01
C PHE A 519 -27.92 -6.33 7.90
N GLN A 520 -28.59 -7.48 7.70
CA GLN A 520 -29.75 -7.90 8.50
C GLN A 520 -29.38 -8.27 9.94
N LYS A 521 -28.10 -8.55 10.22
CA LYS A 521 -27.63 -8.90 11.56
C LYS A 521 -27.33 -7.66 12.40
N VAL A 522 -27.16 -6.49 11.77
CA VAL A 522 -26.89 -5.23 12.47
C VAL A 522 -28.22 -4.65 12.97
N ASN A 523 -28.48 -4.75 14.28
CA ASN A 523 -29.72 -4.22 14.91
C ASN A 523 -29.48 -2.92 15.68
N GLN A 524 -28.22 -2.52 15.79
CA GLN A 524 -27.78 -1.34 16.51
C GLN A 524 -27.90 -0.10 15.63
N PRO A 525 -28.14 1.10 16.18
CA PRO A 525 -28.21 2.35 15.42
C PRO A 525 -26.88 2.69 14.73
N MET A 526 -26.96 3.31 13.55
CA MET A 526 -25.78 3.74 12.78
C MET A 526 -25.92 5.14 12.18
N LEU A 527 -24.81 5.87 12.17
CA LEU A 527 -24.65 7.13 11.43
C LEU A 527 -23.58 6.96 10.35
N PHE A 528 -23.92 7.28 9.11
CA PHE A 528 -23.01 7.39 7.99
C PHE A 528 -22.76 8.86 7.64
N ILE A 529 -21.49 9.26 7.60
CA ILE A 529 -21.08 10.63 7.22
C ILE A 529 -20.22 10.56 5.95
N ASN A 530 -20.85 10.81 4.81
CA ASN A 530 -20.24 10.72 3.49
C ASN A 530 -19.58 12.04 3.06
N MET A 531 -18.47 11.94 2.33
CA MET A 531 -17.84 13.08 1.67
C MET A 531 -18.33 13.16 0.22
N GLU A 532 -18.67 14.37 -0.24
CA GLU A 532 -19.32 14.57 -1.55
C GLU A 532 -18.58 13.93 -2.73
N LYS A 533 -17.25 14.08 -2.79
CA LYS A 533 -16.48 13.62 -3.96
C LYS A 533 -16.06 12.15 -3.95
N PHE A 534 -16.27 11.42 -2.86
CA PHE A 534 -15.83 10.02 -2.76
C PHE A 534 -16.88 9.04 -3.25
N GLN A 535 -18.15 9.33 -2.98
CA GLN A 535 -19.24 8.38 -3.18
C GLN A 535 -19.49 8.11 -4.68
N THR A 536 -19.54 6.83 -5.05
CA THR A 536 -19.90 6.38 -6.40
C THR A 536 -21.29 5.78 -6.42
N LYS A 537 -21.93 5.74 -7.61
CA LYS A 537 -23.23 5.08 -7.78
C LYS A 537 -23.22 3.62 -7.30
N GLU A 538 -22.12 2.91 -7.54
CA GLU A 538 -21.96 1.52 -7.10
C GLU A 538 -21.86 1.40 -5.58
N ASN A 539 -21.01 2.22 -4.94
CA ASN A 539 -20.87 2.22 -3.49
C ASN A 539 -22.20 2.55 -2.78
N LEU A 540 -22.91 3.55 -3.30
CA LEU A 540 -24.21 3.98 -2.79
C LEU A 540 -25.30 2.93 -3.00
N ARG A 541 -25.29 2.16 -4.10
CA ARG A 541 -26.22 1.04 -4.29
C ARG A 541 -26.08 -0.03 -3.21
N VAL A 542 -24.84 -0.33 -2.82
CA VAL A 542 -24.58 -1.29 -1.73
C VAL A 542 -24.98 -0.67 -0.38
N MET A 543 -24.60 0.57 -0.12
CA MET A 543 -24.98 1.31 1.10
C MET A 543 -26.50 1.42 1.26
N LYS A 544 -27.25 1.57 0.17
CA LYS A 544 -28.72 1.65 0.21
C LYS A 544 -29.37 0.41 0.78
N LYS A 545 -28.73 -0.76 0.68
CA LYS A 545 -29.24 -1.99 1.29
C LYS A 545 -29.07 -2.03 2.82
N MET A 546 -28.39 -1.05 3.42
CA MET A 546 -28.36 -0.83 4.88
C MET A 546 -29.55 0.01 5.37
N GLU A 547 -30.33 0.63 4.49
CA GLU A 547 -31.55 1.36 4.90
C GLU A 547 -32.51 0.40 5.62
N SER A 548 -33.09 0.85 6.73
CA SER A 548 -34.04 0.09 7.52
C SER A 548 -35.16 1.02 8.00
N SER A 549 -36.41 0.55 7.92
CA SER A 549 -37.57 1.25 8.48
C SER A 549 -37.72 1.06 9.99
N GLU A 550 -37.11 0.00 10.54
CA GLU A 550 -37.23 -0.37 11.95
C GLU A 550 -36.06 0.16 12.79
N ILE A 551 -34.85 0.16 12.23
CA ILE A 551 -33.64 0.54 12.95
C ILE A 551 -33.11 1.87 12.40
N GLN A 552 -32.77 2.80 13.29
CA GLN A 552 -32.25 4.10 12.89
C GLN A 552 -30.93 3.98 12.10
N ARG A 553 -30.98 4.39 10.84
CA ARG A 553 -29.85 4.46 9.88
C ARG A 553 -29.81 5.87 9.31
N LEU A 554 -29.00 6.73 9.90
CA LEU A 554 -28.88 8.11 9.43
C LEU A 554 -27.73 8.22 8.43
N ILE A 555 -27.99 8.77 7.25
CA ILE A 555 -26.98 9.00 6.22
C ILE A 555 -26.94 10.50 5.94
N ILE A 556 -25.76 11.10 6.09
CA ILE A 556 -25.52 12.52 5.86
C ILE A 556 -24.33 12.66 4.92
N THR A 557 -24.47 13.47 3.88
CA THR A 557 -23.38 13.85 2.98
C THR A 557 -22.96 15.29 3.24
N LEU A 558 -21.66 15.51 3.49
CA LEU A 558 -21.07 16.83 3.63
C LEU A 558 -20.70 17.38 2.24
N LYS A 559 -21.29 18.51 1.84
CA LYS A 559 -21.01 19.16 0.54
C LYS A 559 -19.65 19.85 0.56
N GLY A 560 -19.00 19.86 -0.60
CA GLY A 560 -17.70 20.51 -0.81
C GLY A 560 -16.51 19.76 -0.22
N THR A 561 -16.68 18.52 0.25
CA THR A 561 -15.63 17.71 0.89
C THR A 561 -15.08 16.64 -0.04
N VAL A 562 -13.91 16.11 0.34
CA VAL A 562 -13.20 15.01 -0.31
C VAL A 562 -12.93 13.91 0.70
N HIS A 563 -12.66 12.69 0.23
CA HIS A 563 -12.44 11.52 1.09
C HIS A 563 -11.46 11.78 2.25
N LEU A 564 -10.34 12.45 1.97
CA LEU A 564 -9.30 12.71 2.95
C LEU A 564 -9.69 13.73 4.04
N ASN A 565 -10.84 14.41 3.95
CA ASN A 565 -11.34 15.27 5.03
C ASN A 565 -11.60 14.51 6.34
N GLN A 566 -11.80 13.19 6.28
CA GLN A 566 -11.98 12.32 7.45
C GLN A 566 -10.65 11.89 8.10
N THR A 567 -9.50 12.35 7.59
CA THR A 567 -8.16 11.98 8.08
C THR A 567 -7.39 13.19 8.60
N ASP A 568 -6.22 12.97 9.19
CA ASP A 568 -5.32 14.06 9.61
C ASP A 568 -4.63 14.78 8.43
N VAL A 569 -4.58 14.14 7.25
CA VAL A 569 -3.80 14.60 6.07
C VAL A 569 -4.04 16.06 5.67
N PRO A 570 -5.28 16.60 5.67
CA PRO A 570 -5.53 18.00 5.33
C PRO A 570 -4.80 19.01 6.25
N PHE A 571 -4.46 18.64 7.48
CA PHE A 571 -3.79 19.50 8.46
C PHE A 571 -2.26 19.45 8.39
N LEU A 572 -1.70 18.40 7.79
CA LEU A 572 -0.26 18.16 7.73
C LEU A 572 0.46 18.98 6.67
N CYS A 573 -0.27 19.42 5.64
CA CYS A 573 0.32 20.04 4.47
C CYS A 573 -0.40 21.34 4.08
N ASP A 574 0.28 22.20 3.32
CA ASP A 574 -0.29 23.48 2.87
C ASP A 574 -1.33 23.30 1.74
N LYS A 575 -1.90 24.40 1.26
CA LYS A 575 -2.95 24.38 0.22
C LYS A 575 -2.46 23.76 -1.09
N THR A 576 -1.20 23.98 -1.46
CA THR A 576 -0.61 23.47 -2.71
C THR A 576 -0.46 21.96 -2.62
N MET A 577 0.14 21.48 -1.52
CA MET A 577 0.33 20.05 -1.28
C MET A 577 -1.00 19.31 -1.13
N ARG A 578 -2.00 19.91 -0.47
CA ARG A 578 -3.36 19.35 -0.41
C ARG A 578 -3.95 19.12 -1.81
N LYS A 579 -3.74 20.03 -2.75
CA LYS A 579 -4.23 19.83 -4.13
C LYS A 579 -3.51 18.65 -4.80
N LEU A 580 -2.19 18.55 -4.63
CA LEU A 580 -1.38 17.49 -5.20
C LEU A 580 -1.79 16.10 -4.69
N PHE A 581 -2.07 15.98 -3.39
CA PHE A 581 -2.47 14.72 -2.76
C PHE A 581 -3.99 14.45 -2.77
N GLY A 582 -4.77 15.28 -3.45
CA GLY A 582 -6.24 15.13 -3.49
C GLY A 582 -6.95 15.41 -2.14
N ALA A 583 -6.26 16.02 -1.17
CA ALA A 583 -6.79 16.42 0.13
C ALA A 583 -7.42 17.82 0.14
N HIS A 584 -7.50 18.50 -1.01
CA HIS A 584 -8.12 19.82 -1.11
C HIS A 584 -9.64 19.75 -1.29
N SER A 585 -10.35 20.26 -0.30
CA SER A 585 -11.80 20.46 -0.31
C SER A 585 -12.21 21.91 -0.58
N LYS A 586 -13.44 22.10 -1.07
CA LYS A 586 -14.10 23.42 -1.18
C LYS A 586 -14.55 23.91 0.19
N LEU A 587 -15.12 23.01 1.00
CA LEU A 587 -15.41 23.27 2.41
C LEU A 587 -14.09 23.34 3.18
N ASP A 588 -13.99 24.28 4.13
CA ASP A 588 -12.80 24.39 4.96
C ASP A 588 -12.56 23.10 5.76
N ARG A 589 -11.29 22.72 5.91
CA ARG A 589 -10.89 21.45 6.54
C ARG A 589 -11.23 21.38 8.02
N PHE A 590 -11.18 22.50 8.75
CA PHE A 590 -11.56 22.54 10.17
C PHE A 590 -13.08 22.46 10.29
N THR A 591 -13.82 23.17 9.44
CA THR A 591 -15.28 23.05 9.40
C THR A 591 -15.73 21.64 9.07
N ALA A 592 -15.12 20.98 8.07
CA ALA A 592 -15.44 19.60 7.71
C ALA A 592 -15.20 18.63 8.88
N MET A 593 -14.04 18.71 9.53
CA MET A 593 -13.72 17.91 10.71
C MET A 593 -14.70 18.16 11.86
N ASN A 594 -14.97 19.43 12.19
CA ASN A 594 -15.91 19.79 13.25
C ASN A 594 -17.33 19.32 12.97
N LEU A 595 -17.78 19.32 11.72
CA LEU A 595 -19.09 18.77 11.37
C LEU A 595 -19.12 17.25 11.58
N THR A 596 -18.10 16.52 11.12
CA THR A 596 -17.98 15.07 11.37
C THR A 596 -18.05 14.77 12.87
N THR A 597 -17.20 15.40 13.69
CA THR A 597 -17.09 15.08 15.11
C THR A 597 -18.34 15.49 15.88
N LYS A 598 -18.93 16.65 15.59
CA LYS A 598 -20.15 17.13 16.26
C LYS A 598 -21.38 16.33 15.87
N LEU A 599 -21.57 16.00 14.59
CA LEU A 599 -22.66 15.10 14.16
C LEU A 599 -22.55 13.75 14.85
N SER A 600 -21.33 13.18 14.88
CA SER A 600 -21.04 11.92 15.57
C SER A 600 -21.32 12.02 17.07
N ASN A 601 -20.89 13.09 17.73
CA ASN A 601 -21.08 13.28 19.17
C ASN A 601 -22.56 13.46 19.54
N VAL A 602 -23.34 14.22 18.76
CA VAL A 602 -24.80 14.37 18.97
C VAL A 602 -25.50 13.01 18.80
N PHE A 603 -25.11 12.24 17.78
CA PHE A 603 -25.65 10.90 17.55
C PHE A 603 -25.31 9.93 18.68
N LEU A 604 -24.04 9.89 19.10
CA LEU A 604 -23.60 9.07 20.23
C LEU A 604 -24.30 9.47 21.52
N SER A 605 -24.40 10.77 21.82
CA SER A 605 -25.01 11.24 23.06
C SER A 605 -26.48 10.84 23.16
N LYS A 606 -27.22 10.92 22.04
CA LYS A 606 -28.61 10.46 21.96
C LYS A 606 -28.74 8.97 22.27
N HIS A 607 -27.89 8.13 21.68
CA HIS A 607 -28.05 6.67 21.73
C HIS A 607 -27.31 5.99 22.90
N LEU A 608 -26.37 6.68 23.55
CA LEU A 608 -25.70 6.23 24.79
C LEU A 608 -26.31 6.87 26.05
N GLU A 609 -27.44 7.58 25.90
CA GLU A 609 -28.11 8.28 27.00
C GLU A 609 -27.16 9.21 27.76
N MET A 610 -26.38 9.99 27.00
CA MET A 610 -25.50 11.02 27.55
C MET A 610 -26.16 12.40 27.45
N PRO A 611 -25.79 13.36 28.30
CA PRO A 611 -26.33 14.72 28.22
C PRO A 611 -26.13 15.34 26.82
N PRO A 612 -27.15 15.98 26.24
CA PRO A 612 -27.03 16.59 24.93
C PRO A 612 -26.10 17.80 24.96
N ASN A 613 -25.28 17.97 23.93
CA ASN A 613 -24.40 19.12 23.78
C ASN A 613 -25.03 20.17 22.87
N VAL A 614 -25.70 21.17 23.46
CA VAL A 614 -26.40 22.24 22.73
C VAL A 614 -25.46 23.00 21.79
N LYS A 615 -24.21 23.27 22.21
CA LYS A 615 -23.21 23.94 21.36
C LYS A 615 -22.85 23.14 20.11
N HIS A 616 -22.93 21.81 20.18
CA HIS A 616 -22.74 20.95 19.00
C HIS A 616 -23.93 21.06 18.05
N SER A 617 -25.15 20.98 18.58
CA SER A 617 -26.39 21.15 17.80
C SER A 617 -26.47 22.51 17.10
N ASP A 618 -26.16 23.60 17.82
CA ASP A 618 -26.18 24.96 17.28
C ASP A 618 -25.18 25.12 16.13
N PHE A 619 -23.98 24.56 16.30
CA PHE A 619 -22.97 24.56 15.25
C PHE A 619 -23.42 23.78 14.02
N ILE A 620 -24.01 22.59 14.20
CA ILE A 620 -24.54 21.80 13.09
C ILE A 620 -25.62 22.60 12.33
N GLN A 621 -26.51 23.26 13.07
CA GLN A 621 -27.58 24.09 12.50
C GLN A 621 -27.03 25.28 11.70
N GLN A 622 -25.99 25.95 12.19
CA GLN A 622 -25.31 27.05 11.47
C GLN A 622 -24.80 26.62 10.09
N TYR A 623 -24.38 25.37 9.95
CA TYR A 623 -23.83 24.81 8.72
C TYR A 623 -24.80 23.90 7.97
N ARG A 624 -26.11 23.95 8.27
CA ARG A 624 -27.12 23.08 7.64
C ARG A 624 -27.11 23.15 6.11
N GLY A 625 -26.75 24.30 5.51
CA GLY A 625 -26.67 24.47 4.06
C GLY A 625 -25.65 23.57 3.34
N VAL A 626 -24.63 23.09 4.07
CA VAL A 626 -23.62 22.15 3.54
C VAL A 626 -23.91 20.69 3.89
N LEU A 627 -25.01 20.40 4.59
CA LEU A 627 -25.46 19.05 4.90
C LEU A 627 -26.50 18.61 3.88
N LYS A 628 -26.43 17.36 3.44
CA LYS A 628 -27.46 16.73 2.61
C LYS A 628 -27.83 15.39 3.23
N GLU A 629 -29.07 15.26 3.67
CA GLU A 629 -29.56 14.01 4.25
C GLU A 629 -29.89 12.98 3.16
N GLY A 630 -29.71 11.70 3.50
CA GLY A 630 -29.98 10.56 2.64
C GLY A 630 -28.85 10.19 1.68
N ILE A 631 -29.09 9.15 0.89
CA ILE A 631 -28.19 8.70 -0.17
C ILE A 631 -28.34 9.62 -1.38
N THR A 632 -27.30 10.41 -1.62
CA THR A 632 -27.32 11.38 -2.69
C THR A 632 -26.19 11.11 -3.66
N CYS A 633 -26.54 10.65 -4.87
CA CYS A 633 -25.63 10.78 -6.00
C CYS A 633 -25.50 12.27 -6.30
N VAL A 634 -24.26 12.76 -6.40
CA VAL A 634 -23.97 14.07 -6.97
C VAL A 634 -23.47 13.87 -8.39
#